data_AF-A0A9W4AZF4-F1
#
_entry.id   AF-A0A9W4AZF4-F1
#
_cell.length_a   1.000
_cell.length_b   1.000
_cell.length_c   1.000
_cell.angle_alpha   90.00
_cell.angle_beta   90.00
_cell.angle_gamma   90.00
#
_symmetry.space_group_name_H-M   'P 1'
#
loop_
_entity.id
_entity.type
_entity.pdbx_description
1 polymer ?
#
loop_
_entity_poly.entity_id
_entity_poly.type
_entity_poly.pdbx_seq_one_letter_code
_entity_poly.pdbx_strand_id
1 'polypeptide(L)'
;MAKSPEARKIRRDLDKELESVAHERGHTLVWSAQEQAVIGLICDQIDRKVEIFAAYEESSDPKVKVKLSGEMRLLEQSVARLLRQVKTDVPGPESQRTVAARRAVRARWDRGSA
;
A
#
# COMPACT_ATOMS: atom_id res chain seq x y z
N MET A 1 8.47 -12.01 -0.68
CA MET A 1 8.76 -11.73 0.75
C MET A 1 9.87 -10.70 0.80
N ALA A 2 9.73 -9.67 1.65
CA ALA A 2 10.75 -8.63 1.82
C ALA A 2 12.09 -9.22 2.27
N LYS A 3 13.15 -8.99 1.48
CA LYS A 3 14.49 -9.56 1.70
C LYS A 3 15.39 -8.58 2.47
N SER A 4 15.41 -7.32 2.04
CA SER A 4 16.24 -6.27 2.63
C SER A 4 15.70 -5.81 3.99
N PRO A 5 16.58 -5.35 4.91
CA PRO A 5 16.16 -4.68 6.14
C PRO A 5 15.22 -3.49 5.88
N GLU A 6 15.44 -2.75 4.80
CA GLU A 6 14.69 -1.57 4.36
C GLU A 6 13.25 -1.94 3.99
N ALA A 7 13.07 -2.96 3.14
CA ALA A 7 11.74 -3.43 2.76
C ALA A 7 10.99 -3.99 3.97
N ARG A 8 11.68 -4.74 4.84
CA ARG A 8 11.09 -5.23 6.11
C ARG A 8 10.69 -4.10 7.05
N LYS A 9 11.45 -3.00 7.07
CA LYS A 9 11.11 -1.81 7.87
C LYS A 9 9.81 -1.19 7.38
N ILE A 10 9.71 -0.89 6.07
CA ILE A 10 8.48 -0.32 5.49
C ILE A 10 7.27 -1.21 5.75
N ARG A 11 7.41 -2.53 5.59
CA ARG A 11 6.32 -3.46 5.90
C ARG A 11 5.85 -3.34 7.35
N ARG A 12 6.78 -3.35 8.31
CA ARG A 12 6.46 -3.21 9.73
C ARG A 12 5.82 -1.87 10.06
N ASP A 13 6.28 -0.79 9.44
CA ASP A 13 5.75 0.55 9.70
C ASP A 13 4.30 0.64 9.20
N LEU A 14 3.99 0.10 8.01
CA LEU A 14 2.61 0.00 7.52
C LEU A 14 1.74 -0.89 8.43
N ASP A 15 2.23 -2.06 8.84
CA ASP A 15 1.49 -2.95 9.74
C ASP A 15 1.18 -2.24 11.08
N LYS A 16 2.12 -1.46 11.63
CA LYS A 16 1.90 -0.64 12.83
C LYS A 16 0.86 0.46 12.63
N GLU A 17 0.88 1.13 11.49
CA GLU A 17 -0.13 2.15 11.17
C GLU A 17 -1.54 1.53 11.14
N LEU A 18 -1.69 0.35 10.51
CA LEU A 18 -2.97 -0.37 10.50
C LEU A 18 -3.42 -0.77 11.91
N GLU A 19 -2.50 -1.28 12.73
CA GLU A 19 -2.76 -1.64 14.13
C GLU A 19 -3.19 -0.42 14.97
N SER A 20 -2.57 0.75 14.75
CA SER A 20 -2.95 1.99 15.43
C SER A 20 -4.39 2.39 15.09
N VAL A 21 -4.75 2.37 13.80
CA VAL A 21 -6.11 2.71 13.35
C VAL A 21 -7.14 1.67 13.84
N ALA A 22 -6.75 0.39 13.85
CA ALA A 22 -7.56 -0.70 14.39
C ALA A 22 -7.88 -0.47 15.87
N HIS A 23 -6.86 -0.12 16.66
CA HIS A 23 -7.00 0.19 18.09
C HIS A 23 -7.90 1.40 18.33
N GLU A 24 -7.69 2.50 17.61
CA GLU A 24 -8.51 3.72 17.73
C GLU A 24 -10.00 3.47 17.45
N ARG A 25 -10.32 2.56 16.53
CA ARG A 25 -11.70 2.23 16.16
C ARG A 25 -12.30 1.06 16.93
N GLY A 26 -11.53 0.39 17.79
CA GLY A 26 -11.99 -0.78 18.54
C GLY A 26 -12.34 -1.98 17.66
N HIS A 27 -11.75 -2.07 16.47
CA HIS A 27 -11.99 -3.14 15.51
C HIS A 27 -10.67 -3.77 15.07
N THR A 28 -10.66 -5.09 14.83
CA THR A 28 -9.51 -5.72 14.17
C THR A 28 -9.54 -5.39 12.68
N LEU A 29 -8.49 -4.73 12.19
CA LEU A 29 -8.31 -4.47 10.76
C LEU A 29 -7.26 -5.43 10.19
N VAL A 30 -7.47 -5.83 8.94
CA VAL A 30 -6.52 -6.64 8.18
C VAL A 30 -6.41 -6.07 6.78
N TRP A 31 -5.22 -6.15 6.20
CA TRP A 31 -5.00 -5.80 4.80
C TRP A 31 -5.84 -6.67 3.89
N SER A 32 -6.56 -6.05 2.95
CA SER A 32 -7.21 -6.76 1.85
C SER A 32 -6.16 -7.46 0.97
N ALA A 33 -6.60 -8.46 0.19
CA ALA A 33 -5.71 -9.15 -0.74
C ALA A 33 -5.03 -8.19 -1.74
N GLN A 34 -5.76 -7.16 -2.18
CA GLN A 34 -5.22 -6.13 -3.06
C GLN A 34 -4.12 -5.32 -2.38
N GLU A 35 -4.36 -4.85 -1.15
CA GLU A 35 -3.35 -4.11 -0.38
C GLU A 35 -2.12 -4.97 -0.08
N GLN A 36 -2.31 -6.24 0.26
CA GLN A 36 -1.20 -7.18 0.45
C GLN A 36 -0.36 -7.32 -0.82
N ALA A 37 -0.99 -7.40 -2.00
CA ALA A 37 -0.28 -7.46 -3.27
C ALA A 37 0.50 -6.16 -3.55
N VAL A 38 -0.12 -5.00 -3.32
CA VAL A 38 0.54 -3.68 -3.48
C VAL A 38 1.72 -3.53 -2.52
N ILE A 39 1.55 -3.91 -1.25
CA ILE A 39 2.63 -3.90 -0.25
C ILE A 39 3.76 -4.87 -0.66
N GLY A 40 3.42 -6.03 -1.23
CA GLY A 40 4.39 -6.96 -1.81
C GLY A 40 5.23 -6.30 -2.90
N LEU A 41 4.58 -5.62 -3.86
CA LEU A 41 5.26 -4.89 -4.93
C LEU A 41 6.16 -3.76 -4.39
N ILE A 42 5.72 -3.04 -3.37
CA ILE A 42 6.53 -2.02 -2.70
C ILE A 42 7.80 -2.65 -2.12
N CYS A 43 7.67 -3.77 -1.40
CA CYS A 43 8.81 -4.48 -0.81
C CYS A 43 9.79 -4.95 -1.89
N ASP A 44 9.30 -5.55 -2.97
CA ASP A 44 10.14 -6.05 -4.06
C ASP A 44 10.90 -4.91 -4.77
N GLN A 45 10.27 -3.74 -4.93
CA GLN A 45 10.93 -2.56 -5.52
C GLN A 45 11.99 -1.96 -4.61
N ILE A 46 11.75 -1.96 -3.29
CA ILE A 46 12.76 -1.52 -2.30
C ILE A 46 13.93 -2.49 -2.28
N ASP A 47 13.67 -3.80 -2.27
CA ASP A 47 14.73 -4.83 -2.36
C ASP A 47 15.58 -4.62 -3.61
N ARG A 48 14.94 -4.42 -4.76
CA ARG A 48 15.65 -4.15 -6.02
C ARG A 48 16.45 -2.85 -5.97
N LYS A 49 15.94 -1.81 -5.31
CA LYS A 49 16.67 -0.55 -5.13
C LYS A 49 17.93 -0.77 -4.29
N VAL A 50 17.86 -1.57 -3.22
CA VAL A 50 19.04 -1.89 -2.39
C VAL A 50 20.10 -2.63 -3.21
N GLU A 51 19.71 -3.60 -4.04
CA GLU A 51 20.62 -4.30 -4.95
C GLU A 51 21.28 -3.34 -5.95
N ILE A 52 20.51 -2.43 -6.57
CA ILE A 52 21.03 -1.44 -7.53
C ILE A 52 21.96 -0.45 -6.84
N PHE A 53 21.64 -0.05 -5.60
CA PHE A 53 22.49 0.85 -4.82
C PHE A 53 23.84 0.19 -4.49
N ALA A 54 23.85 -1.08 -4.10
CA ALA A 54 25.10 -1.82 -3.89
C ALA A 54 25.95 -1.88 -5.19
N ALA A 55 25.33 -2.22 -6.32
CA ALA A 55 26.01 -2.22 -7.62
C ALA A 55 26.50 -0.82 -8.04
N TYR A 56 25.79 0.24 -7.65
CA TYR A 56 26.21 1.62 -7.89
C TYR A 56 27.48 1.94 -7.11
N GLU A 57 27.56 1.57 -5.82
CA GLU A 57 28.75 1.80 -4.99
C GLU A 57 29.96 1.01 -5.50
N GLU A 58 29.77 -0.21 -5.97
CA GLU A 58 30.84 -1.07 -6.52
C GLU A 58 31.35 -0.60 -7.89
N SER A 59 30.54 0.12 -8.66
CA SER A 59 30.90 0.52 -10.02
C SER A 59 31.89 1.69 -10.06
N SER A 60 33.01 1.50 -10.76
CA SER A 60 33.98 2.55 -11.06
C SER A 60 33.73 3.28 -12.38
N ASP A 61 32.90 2.73 -13.28
CA ASP A 61 32.55 3.37 -14.56
C ASP A 61 31.47 4.46 -14.35
N PRO A 62 31.77 5.75 -14.63
CA PRO A 62 30.81 6.84 -14.50
C PRO A 62 29.55 6.67 -15.34
N LYS A 63 29.64 6.06 -16.53
CA LYS A 63 28.47 5.84 -17.40
C LYS A 63 27.51 4.83 -16.78
N VAL A 64 28.04 3.77 -16.16
CA VAL A 64 27.24 2.78 -15.44
C VAL A 64 26.60 3.42 -14.21
N LYS A 65 27.36 4.21 -13.44
CA LYS A 65 26.83 4.94 -12.28
C LYS A 65 25.63 5.82 -12.64
N VAL A 66 25.70 6.59 -13.73
CA VAL A 66 24.59 7.44 -14.20
C VAL A 66 23.34 6.61 -14.53
N LYS A 67 23.50 5.46 -15.19
CA LYS A 67 22.38 4.56 -15.53
C LYS A 67 21.72 4.00 -14.26
N LEU A 68 22.51 3.47 -13.33
CA LEU A 68 22.02 2.93 -12.06
C LEU A 68 21.31 4.01 -11.23
N SER A 69 21.84 5.25 -11.19
CA SER A 69 21.14 6.39 -10.57
C SER A 69 19.82 6.72 -11.24
N GLY A 70 19.69 6.49 -12.56
CA GLY A 70 18.43 6.63 -13.28
C GLY A 70 17.40 5.59 -12.82
N GLU A 71 17.81 4.33 -12.78
CA GLU A 71 16.95 3.23 -12.33
C GLU A 71 16.50 3.39 -10.86
N MET A 72 17.38 3.83 -9.97
CA MET A 72 17.00 4.11 -8.57
C MET A 72 15.89 5.16 -8.48
N ARG A 73 15.99 6.25 -9.25
CA ARG A 73 14.96 7.30 -9.28
C ARG A 73 13.63 6.79 -9.84
N LEU A 74 13.65 5.90 -10.83
CA LEU A 74 12.43 5.28 -11.36
C LEU A 74 11.74 4.40 -10.31
N LEU A 75 12.52 3.61 -9.57
CA LEU A 75 12.02 2.79 -8.46
C LEU A 75 11.44 3.65 -7.35
N GLU A 76 12.11 4.74 -6.95
CA GLU A 76 11.61 5.67 -5.93
C GLU A 76 10.27 6.30 -6.32
N GLN A 77 10.13 6.74 -7.57
CA GLN A 77 8.87 7.28 -8.06
C GLN A 77 7.76 6.23 -8.09
N SER A 78 8.11 4.99 -8.46
CA SER A 78 7.17 3.88 -8.47
C SER A 78 6.70 3.52 -7.06
N VAL A 79 7.62 3.40 -6.10
CA VAL A 79 7.31 3.18 -4.68
C VAL A 79 6.41 4.29 -4.14
N ALA A 80 6.71 5.56 -4.43
CA ALA A 80 5.87 6.68 -4.01
C ALA A 80 4.44 6.61 -4.58
N ARG A 81 4.27 6.13 -5.82
CA ARG A 81 2.93 5.93 -6.42
C ARG A 81 2.18 4.76 -5.80
N LEU A 82 2.87 3.65 -5.51
CA LEU A 82 2.27 2.47 -4.90
C LEU A 82 1.86 2.74 -3.45
N LEU A 83 2.68 3.46 -2.68
CA LEU A 83 2.36 3.83 -1.29
C LEU A 83 1.05 4.63 -1.21
N ARG A 84 0.76 5.50 -2.18
CA ARG A 84 -0.52 6.25 -2.23
C ARG A 84 -1.76 5.36 -2.43
N GLN A 85 -1.58 4.11 -2.86
CA GLN A 85 -2.68 3.16 -3.03
C GLN A 85 -2.99 2.39 -1.75
N VAL A 86 -2.05 2.33 -0.80
CA VAL A 86 -2.24 1.71 0.50
C VAL A 86 -3.01 2.70 1.38
N LYS A 87 -4.21 2.34 1.79
CA LYS A 87 -5.08 3.21 2.59
C LYS A 87 -5.23 2.64 3.99
N THR A 88 -4.68 3.35 4.96
CA THR A 88 -4.88 3.05 6.40
C THR A 88 -6.13 3.75 6.95
N ASP A 89 -6.61 4.79 6.27
CA ASP A 89 -7.86 5.45 6.63
C ASP A 89 -9.07 4.58 6.29
N VAL A 90 -9.75 4.09 7.33
CA VAL A 90 -11.08 3.50 7.17
C VAL A 90 -12.08 4.64 6.92
N PRO A 91 -12.99 4.55 5.93
CA PRO A 91 -14.01 5.57 5.72
C PRO A 91 -14.75 5.88 7.02
N GLY A 92 -15.12 7.14 7.23
CA GLY A 92 -16.02 7.51 8.32
C GLY A 92 -17.35 6.74 8.22
N PRO A 93 -18.14 6.70 9.31
CA PRO A 93 -19.45 6.04 9.29
C PRO A 93 -20.30 6.54 8.10
N GLU A 94 -21.00 5.62 7.42
CA GLU A 94 -21.89 5.96 6.31
C GLU A 94 -22.85 7.08 6.74
N SER A 95 -23.01 8.10 5.88
CA SER A 95 -23.97 9.17 6.15
C SER A 95 -25.37 8.57 6.33
N GLN A 96 -26.18 9.14 7.24
CA GLN A 96 -27.57 8.69 7.44
C GLN A 96 -28.39 8.74 6.14
N ARG A 97 -28.05 9.67 5.24
CA ARG A 97 -28.65 9.77 3.90
C ARG A 97 -28.38 8.53 3.05
N THR A 98 -27.15 8.02 3.05
CA THR A 98 -26.76 6.79 2.34
C THR A 98 -27.49 5.58 2.92
N VAL A 99 -27.58 5.48 4.25
CA VAL A 99 -28.31 4.40 4.94
C VAL A 99 -29.79 4.42 4.58
N ALA A 100 -30.43 5.59 4.60
CA ALA A 100 -31.83 5.76 4.25
C ALA A 100 -32.10 5.40 2.78
N ALA A 101 -31.24 5.81 1.85
CA ALA A 101 -31.35 5.48 0.43
C ALA A 101 -31.29 3.96 0.19
N ARG A 102 -30.33 3.27 0.83
CA ARG A 102 -30.22 1.80 0.74
C ARG A 102 -31.45 1.09 1.31
N ARG A 103 -31.97 1.55 2.46
CA ARG A 103 -33.21 1.01 3.05
C ARG A 103 -34.40 1.19 2.11
N ALA A 104 -34.54 2.37 1.51
CA ALA A 104 -35.62 2.65 0.56
C ALA A 104 -35.52 1.78 -0.70
N VAL A 105 -34.32 1.58 -1.25
CA VAL A 105 -34.09 0.69 -2.40
C VAL A 105 -34.43 -0.76 -2.07
N ARG A 106 -33.95 -1.29 -0.92
CA ARG A 106 -34.29 -2.64 -0.46
C ARG A 106 -35.81 -2.82 -0.31
N ALA A 107 -36.48 -1.87 0.35
CA ALA A 107 -37.93 -1.89 0.48
C ALA A 107 -38.69 -1.85 -0.86
N ARG A 108 -38.11 -1.29 -1.94
CA ARG A 108 -38.70 -1.35 -3.28
C ARG A 108 -38.52 -2.72 -3.92
N TRP A 109 -37.36 -3.35 -3.74
CA TRP A 109 -37.06 -4.67 -4.28
C TRP A 109 -37.87 -5.77 -3.60
N ASP A 110 -38.02 -5.70 -2.27
CA ASP A 110 -38.80 -6.65 -1.48
C ASP A 110 -40.30 -6.60 -1.81
N ARG A 111 -40.81 -5.44 -2.26
CA ARG A 111 -42.19 -5.27 -2.74
C ARG A 111 -42.42 -5.75 -4.18
N GLY A 112 -41.37 -5.98 -4.96
CA GLY A 112 -41.47 -6.47 -6.33
C GLY A 112 -41.20 -7.97 -6.47
N SER A 113 -40.87 -8.66 -5.37
CA SER A 113 -40.54 -10.09 -5.32
C SER A 113 -41.64 -10.93 -4.63
N ALA A 114 -42.82 -10.35 -4.43
CA ALA A 114 -44.03 -10.98 -3.89
C ALA A 114 -45.15 -10.91 -4.94
#